data_AF-A0A497A4S6-F1
#
_entry.id   AF-A0A497A4S6-F1
#
_cell.length_a   1.000
_cell.length_b   1.000
_cell.length_c   1.000
_cell.angle_alpha   90.00
_cell.angle_beta   90.00
_cell.angle_gamma   90.00
#
_symmetry.space_group_name_H-M   'P 1'
#
loop_
_entity.id
_entity.type
_entity.pdbx_description
1 polymer ?
#
loop_
_entity_poly.entity_id
_entity_poly.type
_entity_poly.pdbx_seq_one_letter_code
_entity_poly.pdbx_strand_id
1 'polypeptide(L)'
;MKRYSFEVKLFALDSRGEGKGWGEIRRAIKERFQIEPPTIRAMQKWEQGSDREALNKALKDKARKEAEAMKEQTLNRVAQELLPKLWEARDTGEDVEYAGWSWFFSIMESTMGQEKFRNFMDRYLSEHKGKLP
;
A
#
# COMPACT_ATOMS: atom_id res chain seq x y z
N MET A 1 -16.77 -23.95 7.58
CA MET A 1 -15.37 -23.44 7.63
C MET A 1 -15.38 -22.09 8.31
N LYS A 2 -14.63 -21.88 9.40
CA LYS A 2 -14.46 -20.54 10.00
C LYS A 2 -13.91 -19.60 8.92
N ARG A 3 -14.59 -18.48 8.66
CA ARG A 3 -14.12 -17.45 7.73
C ARG A 3 -13.07 -16.61 8.46
N TYR A 4 -11.80 -16.83 8.13
CA TYR A 4 -10.70 -15.97 8.61
C TYR A 4 -10.73 -14.62 7.90
N SER A 5 -10.34 -13.57 8.62
CA SER A 5 -10.26 -12.22 8.06
C SER A 5 -9.24 -12.17 6.92
N PHE A 6 -9.45 -11.22 6.03
CA PHE A 6 -8.59 -11.01 4.86
C PHE A 6 -7.13 -10.74 5.25
N GLU A 7 -6.91 -9.98 6.31
CA GLU A 7 -5.58 -9.65 6.83
C GLU A 7 -4.82 -10.88 7.33
N VAL A 8 -5.52 -11.84 7.95
CA VAL A 8 -4.92 -13.10 8.41
C VAL A 8 -4.50 -13.96 7.21
N LYS A 9 -5.30 -13.96 6.13
CA LYS A 9 -4.98 -14.69 4.89
C LYS A 9 -3.78 -14.08 4.17
N LEU A 10 -3.73 -12.75 4.04
CA LEU A 10 -2.59 -12.04 3.46
C LEU A 10 -1.32 -12.28 4.26
N PHE A 11 -1.38 -12.09 5.58
CA PHE A 11 -0.24 -12.31 6.46
C PHE A 11 0.33 -13.73 6.33
N ALA A 12 -0.54 -14.74 6.21
CA ALA A 12 -0.12 -16.12 6.02
C ALA A 12 0.59 -16.34 4.68
N LEU A 13 0.12 -15.71 3.60
CA LEU A 13 0.70 -15.85 2.27
C LEU A 13 2.01 -15.06 2.12
N ASP A 14 2.08 -13.84 2.66
CA ASP A 14 3.30 -13.03 2.65
C ASP A 14 4.41 -13.71 3.47
N SER A 15 4.08 -14.16 4.69
CA SER A 15 5.03 -14.91 5.53
C SER A 15 5.50 -16.20 4.85
N ARG A 16 4.62 -16.84 4.07
CA ARG A 16 4.97 -18.03 3.29
C ARG A 16 5.90 -17.70 2.11
N GLY A 17 5.66 -16.58 1.43
CA GLY A 17 6.54 -16.04 0.39
C GLY A 17 7.92 -15.64 0.90
N GLU A 18 8.02 -15.23 2.17
CA GLU A 18 9.28 -14.99 2.89
C GLU A 18 10.01 -16.30 3.29
N GLY A 19 9.46 -17.47 2.96
CA GLY A 19 10.07 -18.77 3.25
C GLY A 19 9.73 -19.36 4.62
N LYS A 20 8.85 -18.73 5.41
CA LYS A 20 8.50 -19.24 6.76
C LYS A 20 7.71 -20.55 6.69
N GLY A 21 7.91 -21.37 7.72
CA GLY A 21 7.19 -22.64 7.89
C GLY A 21 5.77 -22.43 8.41
N TRP A 22 4.82 -23.29 7.99
CA TRP A 22 3.41 -23.16 8.42
C TRP A 22 3.20 -23.17 9.94
N GLY A 23 4.04 -23.88 10.69
CA GLY A 23 4.00 -23.87 12.16
C GLY A 23 4.38 -22.52 12.77
N GLU A 24 5.35 -21.83 12.17
CA GLU A 24 5.78 -20.49 12.56
C GLU A 24 4.71 -19.45 12.23
N ILE A 25 4.16 -19.52 11.02
CA ILE A 25 3.07 -18.64 10.55
C ILE A 25 1.86 -18.77 11.48
N ARG A 26 1.50 -20.00 11.87
CA ARG A 26 0.39 -20.26 12.80
C ARG A 26 0.61 -19.61 14.16
N ARG A 27 1.83 -19.66 14.68
CA ARG A 27 2.21 -19.03 15.95
C ARG A 27 2.14 -17.51 15.84
N ALA A 28 2.71 -16.95 14.77
CA ALA A 28 2.69 -15.53 14.50
C ALA A 28 1.26 -14.99 14.32
N ILE A 29 0.34 -15.76 13.72
CA ILE A 29 -1.08 -15.37 13.63
C ILE A 29 -1.72 -15.30 15.01
N LYS A 30 -1.47 -16.30 15.87
CA LYS A 30 -2.02 -16.32 17.24
C LYS A 30 -1.52 -15.14 18.05
N GLU A 31 -0.23 -14.81 17.93
CA GLU A 31 0.39 -13.71 18.66
C GLU A 31 -0.08 -12.35 18.13
N ARG A 32 -0.08 -12.16 16.81
CA ARG A 32 -0.38 -10.87 16.17
C ARG A 32 -1.86 -10.52 16.15
N PHE A 33 -2.72 -11.50 15.88
CA PHE A 33 -4.17 -11.27 15.71
C PHE A 33 -4.98 -11.71 16.93
N GLN A 34 -4.35 -12.34 17.92
CA GLN A 34 -5.02 -12.83 19.15
C GLN A 34 -6.24 -13.74 18.87
N ILE A 35 -6.23 -14.44 17.75
CA ILE A 35 -7.28 -15.39 17.36
C ILE A 35 -6.78 -16.83 17.41
N GLU A 36 -7.72 -17.78 17.41
CA GLU A 36 -7.40 -19.16 17.12
C GLU A 36 -6.83 -19.27 15.69
N PRO A 37 -5.58 -19.74 15.53
CA PRO A 37 -4.91 -19.62 14.25
C PRO A 37 -5.41 -20.70 13.26
N PRO A 38 -5.42 -20.39 11.95
CA PRO A 38 -5.84 -21.32 10.91
C PRO A 38 -5.12 -22.67 10.95
N THR A 39 -5.79 -23.71 10.48
CA THR A 39 -5.14 -25.02 10.29
C THR A 39 -4.17 -24.97 9.12
N ILE A 40 -3.11 -25.79 9.16
CA ILE A 40 -2.11 -25.87 8.09
C ILE A 40 -2.80 -26.17 6.74
N ARG A 41 -3.77 -27.09 6.72
CA ARG A 41 -4.56 -27.40 5.52
C ARG A 41 -5.33 -26.20 4.97
N ALA A 42 -5.87 -25.33 5.84
CA ALA A 42 -6.56 -24.12 5.40
C ALA A 42 -5.59 -23.14 4.74
N MET A 43 -4.40 -22.95 5.32
CA MET A 43 -3.39 -22.06 4.76
C MET A 43 -2.76 -22.59 3.47
N GLN A 44 -2.53 -23.91 3.38
CA GLN A 44 -2.09 -24.58 2.14
C GLN A 44 -3.12 -24.40 1.02
N LYS A 45 -4.42 -24.44 1.33
CA LYS A 45 -5.48 -24.18 0.34
C LYS A 45 -5.46 -22.74 -0.19
N TRP A 46 -5.01 -21.78 0.63
CA TRP A 46 -4.78 -20.40 0.18
C TRP A 46 -3.58 -20.30 -0.77
N GLU A 47 -2.48 -21.00 -0.45
CA GLU A 47 -1.26 -21.04 -1.27
C GLU A 47 -1.51 -21.70 -2.64
N GLN A 48 -2.27 -22.81 -2.67
CA GLN A 48 -2.59 -23.58 -3.88
C GLN A 48 -3.53 -22.90 -4.87
N GLY A 49 -3.89 -21.63 -4.67
CA GLY A 49 -4.61 -20.85 -5.67
C GLY A 49 -6.13 -20.99 -5.63
N SER A 50 -6.70 -21.95 -4.89
CA SER A 50 -8.16 -22.10 -4.74
C SER A 50 -8.85 -20.90 -4.08
N ASP A 51 -8.10 -19.99 -3.47
CA ASP A 51 -8.58 -18.75 -2.85
C ASP A 51 -7.87 -17.49 -3.42
N ARG A 52 -6.95 -17.64 -4.40
CA ARG A 52 -6.12 -16.52 -4.91
C ARG A 52 -6.92 -15.54 -5.75
N GLU A 53 -7.87 -16.02 -6.56
CA GLU A 53 -8.82 -15.14 -7.25
C GLU A 53 -9.74 -14.40 -6.28
N ALA A 54 -10.20 -15.07 -5.22
CA ALA A 54 -11.03 -14.45 -4.19
C ALA A 54 -10.24 -13.40 -3.38
N LEU A 55 -8.95 -13.66 -3.11
CA LEU A 55 -8.04 -12.70 -2.49
C LEU A 55 -7.73 -11.53 -3.40
N ASN A 56 -7.47 -11.76 -4.70
CA ASN A 56 -7.27 -10.68 -5.67
C ASN A 56 -8.53 -9.82 -5.83
N LYS A 57 -9.72 -10.43 -5.84
CA LYS A 57 -10.99 -9.70 -5.88
C LYS A 57 -11.18 -8.88 -4.60
N ALA A 58 -10.89 -9.44 -3.43
CA ALA A 58 -10.95 -8.73 -2.16
C ALA A 58 -9.92 -7.58 -2.07
N LEU A 59 -8.70 -7.75 -2.61
CA LEU A 59 -7.72 -6.68 -2.78
C LEU A 59 -8.27 -5.55 -3.64
N LYS A 60 -8.83 -5.88 -4.82
CA LYS A 60 -9.42 -4.89 -5.73
C LYS A 60 -10.59 -4.17 -5.09
N ASP A 61 -11.47 -4.89 -4.39
CA ASP A 61 -12.64 -4.30 -3.71
C ASP A 61 -12.22 -3.40 -2.54
N LYS A 62 -11.18 -3.78 -1.78
CA LYS A 62 -10.61 -2.95 -0.71
C LYS A 62 -9.94 -1.70 -1.28
N ALA A 63 -9.07 -1.87 -2.27
CA ALA A 63 -8.40 -0.77 -2.96
C ALA A 63 -9.42 0.20 -3.59
N ARG A 64 -10.50 -0.32 -4.17
CA ARG A 64 -11.59 0.51 -4.71
C ARG A 64 -12.30 1.31 -3.64
N LYS A 65 -12.66 0.69 -2.50
CA LYS A 65 -13.32 1.39 -1.38
C LYS A 65 -12.42 2.46 -0.76
N GLU A 66 -11.13 2.15 -0.59
CA GLU A 66 -10.14 3.11 -0.09
C GLU A 66 -9.94 4.25 -1.10
N ALA A 67 -9.86 3.95 -2.40
CA ALA A 67 -9.77 4.97 -3.45
C ALA A 67 -11.03 5.86 -3.52
N GLU A 68 -12.23 5.29 -3.37
CA GLU A 68 -13.49 6.03 -3.33
C GLU A 68 -13.54 6.96 -2.10
N ALA A 69 -13.14 6.48 -0.92
CA ALA A 69 -13.05 7.29 0.30
C ALA A 69 -11.98 8.40 0.19
N MET A 70 -10.86 8.10 -0.45
CA MET A 70 -9.80 9.07 -0.70
C MET A 70 -10.19 10.09 -1.78
N LYS A 71 -11.09 9.76 -2.72
CA LYS A 71 -11.41 10.62 -3.86
C LYS A 71 -11.94 11.98 -3.41
N GLU A 72 -12.87 12.01 -2.47
CA GLU A 72 -13.44 13.26 -1.95
C GLU A 72 -12.39 14.09 -1.18
N GLN A 73 -11.59 13.44 -0.31
CA GLN A 73 -10.50 14.10 0.40
C GLN A 73 -9.41 14.63 -0.55
N THR A 74 -9.09 13.87 -1.60
CA THR A 74 -8.08 14.24 -2.60
C THR A 74 -8.57 15.41 -3.43
N LEU A 75 -9.83 15.41 -3.88
CA LEU A 75 -10.42 16.52 -4.63
C LEU A 75 -10.41 17.81 -3.80
N ASN A 76 -10.75 17.75 -2.52
CA ASN A 76 -10.70 18.90 -1.63
C ASN A 76 -9.27 19.41 -1.41
N ARG A 77 -8.29 18.51 -1.21
CA ARG A 77 -6.87 18.90 -1.13
C ARG A 77 -6.35 19.52 -2.42
N VAL A 78 -6.72 18.99 -3.58
CA VAL A 78 -6.34 19.57 -4.88
C VAL A 78 -6.89 21.00 -4.99
N ALA A 79 -8.17 21.19 -4.69
CA ALA A 79 -8.81 22.49 -4.81
C ALA A 79 -8.26 23.53 -3.82
N GLN A 80 -7.94 23.10 -2.59
CA GLN A 80 -7.54 24.00 -1.49
C GLN A 80 -6.02 24.21 -1.39
N GLU A 81 -5.21 23.27 -1.89
CA GLU A 81 -3.75 23.30 -1.70
C GLU A 81 -2.99 23.34 -3.03
N LEU A 82 -3.33 22.46 -3.99
CA LEU A 82 -2.61 22.40 -5.27
C LEU A 82 -2.88 23.63 -6.14
N LEU A 83 -4.16 23.94 -6.38
CA LEU A 83 -4.53 25.04 -7.27
C LEU A 83 -3.87 26.37 -6.83
N PRO A 84 -3.94 26.80 -5.55
CA PRO A 84 -3.25 28.01 -5.12
C PRO A 84 -1.74 27.99 -5.35
N LYS A 85 -1.06 26.87 -5.09
CA LYS A 85 0.38 26.74 -5.33
C LYS A 85 0.77 26.84 -6.80
N LEU A 86 -0.07 26.30 -7.70
CA LEU A 86 0.16 26.40 -9.14
C LEU A 86 -0.06 27.84 -9.64
N TRP A 87 -1.06 28.55 -9.10
CA TRP A 87 -1.27 29.97 -9.40
C TRP A 87 -0.11 30.83 -8.91
N GLU A 88 0.34 30.60 -7.67
CA GLU A 88 1.49 31.31 -7.10
C GLU A 88 2.76 31.08 -7.92
N ALA A 89 3.07 29.82 -8.26
CA ALA A 89 4.22 29.49 -9.11
C ALA A 89 4.15 30.16 -10.49
N ARG A 90 2.95 30.21 -11.08
CA ARG A 90 2.73 30.92 -12.36
C ARG A 90 2.97 32.43 -12.23
N ASP A 91 2.47 33.04 -11.17
CA ASP A 91 2.54 34.48 -10.95
C ASP A 91 3.95 34.95 -10.59
N THR A 92 4.76 34.10 -9.95
CA THR A 92 6.17 34.36 -9.61
C THR A 92 7.15 33.96 -10.71
N GLY A 93 6.70 33.27 -11.76
CA GLY A 93 7.54 32.76 -12.84
C GLY A 93 8.35 31.51 -12.46
N GLU A 94 7.94 30.82 -11.39
CA GLU A 94 8.48 29.52 -11.01
C GLU A 94 7.98 28.39 -11.93
N ASP A 95 8.68 27.25 -11.91
CA ASP A 95 8.29 26.07 -12.66
C ASP A 95 7.01 25.45 -12.05
N VAL A 96 5.90 25.66 -12.76
CA VAL A 96 4.57 25.16 -12.39
C VAL A 96 4.53 23.63 -12.33
N GLU A 97 5.28 22.95 -13.19
CA GLU A 97 5.34 21.48 -13.21
C GLU A 97 6.08 20.97 -11.97
N TYR A 98 7.21 21.59 -11.63
CA TYR A 98 7.94 21.29 -10.40
C TYR A 98 7.06 21.55 -9.15
N ALA A 99 6.34 22.67 -9.09
CA ALA A 99 5.45 23.00 -7.99
C ALA A 99 4.33 21.95 -7.80
N GLY A 100 3.76 21.47 -8.92
CA GLY A 100 2.76 20.41 -8.91
C GLY A 100 3.30 19.08 -8.38
N TRP A 101 4.45 18.64 -8.89
CA TRP A 101 5.08 17.40 -8.42
C TRP A 101 5.52 17.50 -6.96
N SER A 102 6.09 18.64 -6.55
CA SER A 102 6.49 18.90 -5.17
C SER A 102 5.30 18.81 -4.21
N TRP A 103 4.15 19.40 -4.57
CA TRP A 103 2.92 19.24 -3.80
C TRP A 103 2.47 17.77 -3.72
N PHE A 104 2.47 17.05 -4.84
CA PHE A 104 2.08 15.63 -4.86
C PHE A 104 2.97 14.78 -3.94
N PHE A 105 4.29 14.95 -4.02
CA PHE A 105 5.24 14.23 -3.17
C PHE A 105 5.10 14.61 -1.69
N SER A 106 4.72 15.84 -1.36
CA SER A 106 4.44 16.23 0.03
C SER A 106 3.25 15.47 0.64
N ILE A 107 2.22 15.15 -0.17
CA ILE A 107 1.10 14.30 0.28
C ILE A 107 1.58 12.89 0.57
N MET A 108 2.39 12.33 -0.34
CA MET A 108 2.96 10.99 -0.17
C MET A 108 3.86 10.92 1.07
N GLU A 109 4.69 11.93 1.29
CA GLU A 109 5.53 12.06 2.49
C GLU A 109 4.68 12.13 3.76
N SER A 110 3.62 12.96 3.78
CA SER A 110 2.72 13.09 4.95
C SER A 110 1.98 11.79 5.28
N THR A 111 1.65 11.00 4.25
CA THR A 111 0.87 9.76 4.39
C THR A 111 1.74 8.59 4.84
N MET A 112 2.97 8.49 4.32
CA MET A 112 3.89 7.39 4.62
C MET A 112 4.78 7.69 5.83
N GLY A 113 4.97 8.96 6.17
CA GLY A 113 5.96 9.46 7.11
C GLY A 113 7.31 9.72 6.44
N GLN A 114 7.97 10.80 6.85
CA GLN A 114 9.20 11.32 6.23
C GLN A 114 10.31 10.28 6.06
N GLU A 115 10.63 9.51 7.11
CA GLU A 115 11.72 8.52 7.06
C GLU A 115 11.43 7.40 6.05
N LYS A 116 10.18 6.91 5.99
CA LYS A 116 9.78 5.86 5.04
C LYS A 116 9.75 6.40 3.62
N PHE A 117 9.28 7.62 3.42
CA PHE A 117 9.24 8.25 2.12
C PHE A 117 10.65 8.46 1.55
N ARG A 118 11.59 8.94 2.38
CA ARG A 118 13.00 9.07 1.98
C ARG A 118 13.61 7.74 1.57
N ASN A 119 13.46 6.71 2.40
CA ASN A 119 13.97 5.36 2.09
C ASN A 119 13.36 4.80 0.80
N PHE A 120 12.07 5.07 0.55
CA PHE A 120 11.40 4.70 -0.69
C PHE A 120 12.01 5.41 -1.90
N MET A 121 12.18 6.73 -1.84
CA MET A 121 12.74 7.52 -2.95
C MET A 121 14.18 7.12 -3.26
N ASP A 122 15.01 6.91 -2.24
CA ASP A 122 16.38 6.46 -2.40
C ASP A 122 16.44 5.12 -3.13
N ARG A 123 15.57 4.17 -2.74
CA ARG A 123 15.46 2.88 -3.40
C ARG A 123 14.96 3.00 -4.83
N TYR A 124 13.87 3.75 -5.06
CA TYR A 124 13.29 3.95 -6.39
C TYR A 124 14.30 4.53 -7.38
N LEU A 125 15.02 5.59 -6.97
CA LEU A 125 16.05 6.22 -7.80
C LEU A 125 17.25 5.30 -8.02
N SER A 126 17.65 4.51 -7.02
CA SER A 126 18.74 3.55 -7.16
C SER A 126 18.42 2.43 -8.16
N GLU A 127 17.18 1.95 -8.19
CA GLU A 127 16.72 0.91 -9.12
C GLU A 127 16.67 1.41 -10.58
N HIS A 128 16.59 2.74 -10.77
CA HIS A 128 16.44 3.38 -12.08
C HIS A 128 17.71 4.12 -12.55
N LYS A 129 18.75 4.20 -11.71
CA LYS A 129 20.04 4.86 -11.99
C LYS A 129 20.87 4.24 -13.13
N GLY A 130 20.36 3.22 -13.82
CA GLY A 130 20.96 2.63 -15.03
C GLY A 130 19.96 2.29 -16.13
N LYS A 131 18.73 2.83 -16.05
CA LYS A 131 17.62 2.54 -16.99
C LYS A 131 16.97 3.78 -17.60
N LEU A 132 17.51 4.97 -17.35
CA LEU A 132 17.10 6.16 -18.09
C LEU A 132 17.66 6.06 -19.52
N PRO A 133 16.85 6.33 -20.56
CA PRO A 133 17.34 6.42 -21.93
C PRO A 133 18.38 7.53 -22.11
#